data_AF-A0A478FUK6-F1
#
_entry.id   AF-A0A478FUK6-F1
#
_cell.length_a   1.000
_cell.length_b   1.000
_cell.length_c   1.000
_cell.angle_alpha   90.00
_cell.angle_beta   90.00
_cell.angle_gamma   90.00
#
_symmetry.space_group_name_H-M   'P 1'
#
loop_
_entity.id
_entity.type
_entity.pdbx_description
1 polymer ?
#
loop_
_entity_poly.entity_id
_entity_poly.type
_entity_poly.pdbx_seq_one_letter_code
_entity_poly.pdbx_strand_id
1 'polypeptide(L)'
;MDPVKGAVGAGAVALIVAGGVGASYINNEPTAFTLSSKEIGTVSFTNGNIGNIEANKSKLVADHEKNKDWFNWVYKNKLSYAKEAKEGEASKLSTEFQAVTEGYGTGTTTSLNKVCDAAYKKNKTDFEGNNEPNKVKYKADVEKFCIYKESGQLDLGS
;
A
#
# COMPACT_ATOMS: atom_id res chain seq x y z
N MET A 1 -48.59 12.56 -22.15
CA MET A 1 -47.31 12.34 -22.86
C MET A 1 -46.37 11.71 -21.84
N ASP A 2 -46.13 10.41 -21.94
CA ASP A 2 -44.88 9.83 -21.44
C ASP A 2 -43.70 10.46 -22.19
N PRO A 3 -42.51 10.51 -21.57
CA PRO A 3 -41.50 9.57 -22.06
C PRO A 3 -40.53 9.01 -20.98
N VAL A 4 -40.05 7.78 -21.25
CA VAL A 4 -38.73 7.17 -20.88
C VAL A 4 -38.56 6.69 -19.42
N LYS A 5 -38.75 5.40 -19.07
CA LYS A 5 -37.83 4.25 -19.24
C LYS A 5 -36.35 4.59 -19.53
N GLY A 6 -35.55 4.85 -18.50
CA GLY A 6 -34.09 4.96 -18.60
C GLY A 6 -33.39 4.17 -17.50
N ALA A 7 -32.78 3.04 -17.86
CA ALA A 7 -31.92 2.25 -16.99
C ALA A 7 -30.59 2.96 -16.77
N VAL A 8 -30.10 3.00 -15.53
CA VAL A 8 -28.66 2.87 -15.22
C VAL A 8 -28.57 2.16 -13.87
N GLY A 9 -28.36 0.84 -13.92
CA GLY A 9 -27.75 0.14 -12.81
C GLY A 9 -26.31 0.63 -12.69
N ALA A 10 -25.99 1.26 -11.57
CA ALA A 10 -24.63 1.54 -11.16
C ALA A 10 -24.63 1.37 -9.64
N GLY A 11 -23.99 0.31 -9.17
CA GLY A 11 -23.78 0.09 -7.75
C GLY A 11 -23.10 1.31 -7.17
N ALA A 12 -23.77 1.95 -6.20
CA ALA A 12 -23.18 3.03 -5.44
C ALA A 12 -22.03 2.45 -4.62
N VAL A 13 -20.79 2.57 -5.12
CA VAL A 13 -19.61 2.47 -4.27
C VAL A 13 -19.66 3.73 -3.40
N ALA A 14 -20.12 3.56 -2.16
CA ALA A 14 -20.02 4.60 -1.15
C ALA A 14 -18.53 4.85 -0.89
N LEU A 15 -17.96 5.84 -1.59
CA LEU A 15 -16.71 6.46 -1.20
C LEU A 15 -16.99 7.16 0.13
N ILE A 16 -16.66 6.49 1.24
CA ILE A 16 -16.62 7.12 2.55
C ILE A 16 -15.51 8.17 2.49
N VAL A 17 -15.92 9.41 2.24
CA VAL A 17 -15.09 10.60 2.33
C VAL A 17 -14.82 10.85 3.81
N ALA A 18 -13.75 10.24 4.33
CA ALA A 18 -13.15 10.63 5.59
C ALA A 18 -11.94 11.52 5.29
N GLY A 19 -12.11 12.83 5.47
CA GLY A 19 -11.01 13.82 5.62
C GLY A 19 -10.23 14.14 4.35
N GLY A 20 -10.48 15.32 3.77
CA GLY A 20 -9.93 15.74 2.49
C GLY A 20 -8.42 15.98 2.45
N VAL A 21 -7.77 15.36 1.45
CA VAL A 21 -6.76 15.96 0.55
C VAL A 21 -6.87 15.22 -0.79
N GLY A 22 -7.95 15.44 -1.53
CA GLY A 22 -8.18 14.80 -2.82
C GLY A 22 -8.34 15.85 -3.92
N ALA A 23 -7.28 16.11 -4.70
CA ALA A 23 -7.33 16.63 -6.08
C ALA A 23 -5.98 17.03 -6.74
N SER A 24 -4.78 16.82 -6.15
CA SER A 24 -3.54 17.34 -6.81
C SER A 24 -2.28 16.46 -6.84
N TYR A 25 -2.36 15.15 -6.60
CA TYR A 25 -1.17 14.28 -6.68
C TYR A 25 -0.89 13.65 -8.07
N ILE A 26 -1.66 14.02 -9.11
CA ILE A 26 -1.85 13.16 -10.29
C ILE A 26 -0.77 13.28 -11.37
N ASN A 27 0.21 14.19 -11.28
CA ASN A 27 1.11 14.43 -12.44
C ASN A 27 2.57 13.97 -12.31
N ASN A 28 3.05 13.47 -11.15
CA ASN A 28 4.48 13.17 -10.97
C ASN A 28 4.81 11.93 -10.11
N GLU A 29 3.91 10.95 -9.96
CA GLU A 29 4.31 9.67 -9.30
C GLU A 29 5.37 8.96 -10.16
N PRO A 30 6.58 8.68 -9.64
CA PRO A 30 7.61 7.98 -10.41
C PRO A 30 7.16 6.58 -10.79
N THR A 31 7.76 6.04 -11.86
CA THR A 31 7.56 4.62 -12.18
C THR A 31 8.14 3.74 -11.09
N ALA A 32 7.42 2.68 -10.72
CA ALA A 32 7.93 1.62 -9.85
C ALA A 32 7.90 0.27 -10.56
N PHE A 33 8.78 -0.61 -10.11
CA PHE A 33 8.89 -2.00 -10.52
C PHE A 33 8.43 -2.91 -9.38
N THR A 34 7.55 -3.85 -9.69
CA THR A 34 6.96 -4.76 -8.72
C THR A 34 7.80 -6.02 -8.56
N LEU A 35 7.46 -6.89 -7.61
CA LEU A 35 8.19 -8.15 -7.36
C LEU A 35 8.24 -9.07 -8.60
N SER A 36 7.28 -8.96 -9.52
CA SER A 36 7.27 -9.71 -10.79
C SER A 36 7.95 -8.98 -11.96
N SER A 37 8.45 -7.75 -11.77
CA SER A 37 9.10 -6.98 -12.84
C SER A 37 10.45 -7.59 -13.23
N LYS A 38 10.70 -7.70 -14.54
CA LYS A 38 11.97 -8.25 -15.09
C LYS A 38 13.18 -7.42 -14.67
N GLU A 39 12.96 -6.13 -14.45
CA GLU A 39 13.95 -5.12 -14.10
C GLU A 39 14.49 -5.28 -12.67
N ILE A 40 13.76 -6.01 -11.81
CA ILE A 40 14.15 -6.39 -10.45
C ILE A 40 14.88 -7.73 -10.44
N GLY A 41 14.58 -8.61 -11.41
CA GLY A 41 15.07 -9.98 -11.41
C GLY A 41 14.24 -10.88 -10.50
N THR A 42 14.78 -12.04 -10.14
CA THR A 42 14.05 -13.01 -9.30
C THR A 42 14.16 -12.62 -7.83
N VAL A 43 13.02 -12.31 -7.22
CA VAL A 43 12.89 -12.15 -5.76
C VAL A 43 12.19 -13.38 -5.21
N SER A 44 12.80 -14.05 -4.24
CA SER A 44 12.26 -15.26 -3.64
C SER A 44 11.79 -15.00 -2.21
N PHE A 45 10.60 -15.48 -1.90
CA PHE A 45 10.01 -15.46 -0.56
C PHE A 45 9.67 -16.89 -0.15
N THR A 46 9.66 -17.16 1.15
CA THR A 46 9.27 -18.46 1.68
C THR A 46 7.79 -18.76 1.41
N ASN A 47 7.43 -20.04 1.30
CA ASN A 47 6.02 -20.46 1.22
C ASN A 47 5.24 -19.93 2.44
N GLY A 48 4.05 -19.37 2.19
CA GLY A 48 3.21 -18.73 3.19
C GLY A 48 3.36 -17.20 3.26
N ASN A 49 4.50 -16.67 2.80
CA ASN A 49 4.73 -15.23 2.75
C ASN A 49 3.83 -14.56 1.71
N ILE A 50 3.28 -13.38 2.03
CA ILE A 50 2.41 -12.66 1.08
C ILE A 50 3.15 -12.22 -0.20
N GLY A 51 4.47 -12.00 -0.13
CA GLY A 51 5.33 -11.72 -1.28
C GLY A 51 5.55 -12.93 -2.19
N ASN A 52 5.22 -14.14 -1.73
CA ASN A 52 5.26 -15.34 -2.56
C ASN A 52 3.95 -15.59 -3.33
N ILE A 53 2.87 -14.89 -2.99
CA ILE A 53 1.57 -15.04 -3.68
C ILE A 53 1.64 -14.34 -5.04
N GLU A 54 1.42 -15.10 -6.12
CA GLU A 54 1.55 -14.59 -7.49
C GLU A 54 0.68 -13.34 -7.76
N ALA A 55 -0.56 -13.32 -7.26
CA ALA A 55 -1.46 -12.18 -7.39
C ALA A 55 -0.96 -10.90 -6.69
N ASN A 56 -0.08 -11.04 -5.69
CA ASN A 56 0.53 -9.90 -4.99
C ASN A 56 1.84 -9.46 -5.67
N LYS A 57 2.60 -10.38 -6.27
CA LYS A 57 3.90 -10.06 -6.89
C LYS A 57 3.80 -8.99 -7.98
N SER A 58 2.69 -8.96 -8.70
CA SER A 58 2.42 -7.95 -9.74
C SER A 58 2.05 -6.57 -9.21
N LYS A 59 1.79 -6.45 -7.90
CA LYS A 59 1.31 -5.23 -7.22
C LYS A 59 2.34 -4.64 -6.27
N LEU A 60 2.98 -5.50 -5.48
CA LEU A 60 3.93 -5.11 -4.43
C LEU A 60 5.20 -4.52 -5.05
N VAL A 61 5.56 -3.30 -4.66
CA VAL A 61 6.79 -2.64 -5.12
C VAL A 61 7.99 -3.29 -4.46
N ALA A 62 8.97 -3.71 -5.27
CA ALA A 62 10.17 -4.36 -4.77
C ALA A 62 11.07 -3.39 -4.01
N ASP A 63 11.66 -3.86 -2.90
CA ASP A 63 12.80 -3.17 -2.28
C ASP A 63 14.03 -3.29 -3.17
N HIS A 64 14.21 -2.30 -4.03
CA HIS A 64 15.28 -2.27 -5.03
C HIS A 64 15.65 -0.83 -5.35
N GLU A 65 16.93 -0.59 -5.66
CA GLU A 65 17.46 0.76 -5.89
C GLU A 65 16.72 1.52 -7.02
N LYS A 66 16.29 0.79 -8.06
CA LYS A 66 15.47 1.34 -9.14
C LYS A 66 14.13 1.95 -8.69
N ASN A 67 13.64 1.57 -7.52
CA ASN A 67 12.41 2.09 -6.92
C ASN A 67 12.65 3.21 -5.90
N LYS A 68 13.91 3.65 -5.73
CA LYS A 68 14.29 4.70 -4.77
C LYS A 68 13.41 5.95 -4.91
N ASP A 69 13.25 6.45 -6.13
CA ASP A 69 12.48 7.66 -6.38
C ASP A 69 10.99 7.48 -6.04
N TRP A 70 10.43 6.31 -6.35
CA TRP A 70 9.05 5.98 -5.99
C TRP A 70 8.85 5.93 -4.48
N PHE A 71 9.71 5.22 -3.73
CA PHE A 71 9.59 5.14 -2.27
C PHE A 71 9.75 6.51 -1.60
N ASN A 72 10.69 7.32 -2.08
CA ASN A 72 10.85 8.70 -1.60
C ASN A 72 9.62 9.55 -1.91
N TRP A 73 9.04 9.38 -3.09
CA TRP A 73 7.82 10.07 -3.47
C TRP A 73 6.63 9.64 -2.62
N VAL A 74 6.43 8.34 -2.37
CA VAL A 74 5.35 7.82 -1.53
C VAL A 74 5.51 8.30 -0.09
N TYR A 75 6.73 8.25 0.45
CA TYR A 75 7.00 8.78 1.78
C TYR A 75 6.58 10.25 1.88
N LYS A 76 7.14 11.11 1.02
CA LYS A 76 6.91 12.55 1.06
C LYS A 76 5.45 12.94 0.74
N ASN A 77 4.81 12.25 -0.21
CA ASN A 77 3.52 12.67 -0.75
C ASN A 77 2.32 11.89 -0.23
N LYS A 78 2.52 10.75 0.44
CA LYS A 78 1.45 9.94 1.01
C LYS A 78 1.65 9.72 2.51
N LEU A 79 2.80 9.16 2.91
CA LEU A 79 2.99 8.73 4.30
C LEU A 79 3.22 9.90 5.27
N SER A 80 4.03 10.89 4.93
CA SER A 80 4.30 12.07 5.77
C SER A 80 3.00 12.83 6.10
N TYR A 81 2.14 13.06 5.10
CA TYR A 81 0.83 13.67 5.34
C TYR A 81 -0.07 12.81 6.23
N ALA A 82 -0.03 11.47 6.07
CA ALA A 82 -0.79 10.57 6.94
C ALA A 82 -0.30 10.60 8.40
N LYS A 83 0.97 10.93 8.64
CA LYS A 83 1.55 11.13 9.98
C LYS A 83 1.20 12.49 10.59
N GLU A 84 1.15 13.52 9.76
CA GLU A 84 0.84 14.90 10.18
C GLU A 84 -0.65 15.20 10.30
N ALA A 85 -1.52 14.29 9.83
CA ALA A 85 -2.96 14.41 10.01
C ALA A 85 -3.30 14.57 11.50
N LYS A 86 -3.97 15.70 11.84
CA LYS A 86 -4.19 16.21 13.20
C LYS A 86 -4.59 15.13 14.21
N GLU A 87 -4.17 15.33 15.46
CA GLU A 87 -4.54 14.51 16.63
C GLU A 87 -6.03 14.12 16.61
N GLY A 88 -6.28 12.81 16.56
CA GLY A 88 -7.56 12.19 16.22
C GLY A 88 -7.48 11.23 15.02
N GLU A 89 -6.60 11.53 14.04
CA GLU A 89 -6.35 10.73 12.83
C GLU A 89 -4.98 10.03 12.82
N ALA A 90 -3.96 10.57 13.51
CA ALA A 90 -2.60 10.00 13.65
C ALA A 90 -2.56 8.59 14.30
N SER A 91 -3.71 8.09 14.76
CA SER A 91 -3.93 6.75 15.29
C SER A 91 -4.36 5.72 14.24
N LYS A 92 -4.41 6.04 12.94
CA LYS A 92 -4.81 5.09 11.88
C LYS A 92 -3.65 4.27 11.28
N LEU A 93 -2.42 4.75 11.36
CA LEU A 93 -1.26 3.98 10.94
C LEU A 93 -0.96 2.89 11.97
N SER A 94 -0.50 1.76 11.47
CA SER A 94 0.16 0.71 12.25
C SER A 94 1.49 1.19 12.81
N THR A 95 1.93 0.52 13.87
CA THR A 95 3.16 0.86 14.60
C THR A 95 4.37 0.90 13.67
N GLU A 96 4.44 -0.04 12.73
CA GLU A 96 5.50 -0.19 11.75
C GLU A 96 5.60 1.03 10.82
N PHE A 97 4.47 1.53 10.32
CA PHE A 97 4.45 2.68 9.42
C PHE A 97 4.59 4.02 10.16
N GLN A 98 4.16 4.08 11.42
CA GLN A 98 4.46 5.22 12.30
C GLN A 98 5.97 5.38 12.54
N ALA A 99 6.72 4.27 12.62
CA ALA A 99 8.16 4.29 12.81
C ALA A 99 8.97 4.71 11.57
N VAL A 100 8.35 4.81 10.38
CA VAL A 100 9.08 5.12 9.14
C VAL A 100 9.70 6.52 9.14
N THR A 101 10.99 6.66 8.91
CA THR A 101 11.69 7.96 8.95
C THR A 101 12.04 8.52 7.57
N GLU A 102 12.01 7.68 6.54
CA GLU A 102 12.40 8.03 5.17
C GLU A 102 11.76 7.07 4.15
N GLY A 103 11.83 7.42 2.87
CA GLY A 103 11.29 6.57 1.80
C GLY A 103 12.20 5.37 1.49
N TYR A 104 13.36 5.63 0.89
CA TYR A 104 14.32 4.58 0.56
C TYR A 104 15.57 4.66 1.43
N GLY A 105 15.91 3.54 2.08
CA GLY A 105 17.12 3.38 2.89
C GLY A 105 17.83 2.06 2.60
N THR A 106 19.16 2.06 2.69
CA THR A 106 20.00 0.87 2.42
C THR A 106 20.39 0.11 3.69
N GLY A 107 20.33 0.75 4.86
CA GLY A 107 20.75 0.17 6.14
C GLY A 107 19.83 0.43 7.33
N THR A 108 18.74 1.18 7.14
CA THR A 108 17.77 1.51 8.19
C THR A 108 16.56 0.60 8.09
N THR A 109 16.18 -0.06 9.19
CA THR A 109 14.94 -0.86 9.22
C THR A 109 13.67 0.01 9.19
N THR A 110 13.83 1.32 9.37
CA THR A 110 12.77 2.32 9.43
C THR A 110 12.57 3.08 8.11
N SER A 111 13.20 2.66 7.02
CA SER A 111 12.85 3.20 5.71
C SER A 111 11.65 2.46 5.12
N LEU A 112 10.81 3.16 4.36
CA LEU A 112 9.56 2.61 3.80
C LEU A 112 9.82 1.36 2.96
N ASN A 113 10.86 1.34 2.13
CA ASN A 113 11.25 0.16 1.35
C ASN A 113 11.51 -1.07 2.23
N LYS A 114 12.15 -0.90 3.39
CA LYS A 114 12.45 -1.99 4.31
C LYS A 114 11.23 -2.44 5.10
N VAL A 115 10.36 -1.51 5.48
CA VAL A 115 9.08 -1.85 6.12
C VAL A 115 8.18 -2.63 5.16
N CYS A 116 8.11 -2.23 3.90
CA CYS A 116 7.37 -2.97 2.87
C CYS A 116 7.99 -4.36 2.63
N ASP A 117 9.31 -4.48 2.45
CA ASP A 117 9.97 -5.77 2.29
C ASP A 117 9.78 -6.71 3.49
N ALA A 118 9.82 -6.16 4.71
CA ALA A 118 9.49 -6.90 5.92
C ALA A 118 8.05 -7.40 5.93
N ALA A 119 7.09 -6.57 5.49
CA ALA A 119 5.69 -6.96 5.33
C ALA A 119 5.54 -8.12 4.35
N TYR A 120 6.29 -8.10 3.23
CA TYR A 120 6.19 -9.14 2.20
C TYR A 120 6.65 -10.51 2.71
N LYS A 121 7.51 -10.52 3.73
CA LYS A 121 8.02 -11.72 4.41
C LYS A 121 7.10 -12.23 5.52
N LYS A 122 6.00 -11.54 5.80
CA LYS A 122 4.99 -11.99 6.78
C LYS A 122 4.04 -13.01 6.16
N ASN A 123 3.50 -13.88 7.01
CA ASN A 123 2.48 -14.84 6.61
C ASN A 123 1.13 -14.15 6.48
N LYS A 124 0.21 -14.74 5.71
CA LYS A 124 -1.17 -14.24 5.60
C LYS A 124 -1.86 -14.04 6.96
N THR A 125 -1.60 -14.92 7.92
CA THR A 125 -2.17 -14.87 9.29
C THR A 125 -1.72 -13.65 10.08
N ASP A 126 -0.62 -13.00 9.69
CA ASP A 126 -0.18 -11.74 10.30
C ASP A 126 -1.04 -10.54 9.84
N PHE A 127 -1.85 -10.73 8.79
CA PHE A 127 -2.82 -9.75 8.27
C PHE A 127 -4.28 -10.13 8.56
N GLU A 128 -4.52 -11.35 9.05
CA GLU A 128 -5.84 -11.87 9.42
C GLU A 128 -6.06 -11.66 10.93
N GLY A 129 -7.17 -11.01 11.29
CA GLY A 129 -7.51 -10.77 12.69
C GLY A 129 -8.40 -9.56 12.87
N ASN A 130 -9.71 -9.75 12.72
CA ASN A 130 -10.71 -8.69 12.92
C ASN A 130 -10.69 -8.10 14.34
N ASN A 131 -10.09 -8.82 15.29
CA ASN A 131 -9.99 -8.44 16.71
C ASN A 131 -8.62 -7.89 17.10
N GLU A 132 -7.67 -7.76 16.16
CA GLU A 132 -6.36 -7.15 16.41
C GLU A 132 -6.21 -5.84 15.63
N PRO A 133 -6.46 -4.67 16.28
CA PRO A 133 -6.48 -3.38 15.62
C PRO A 133 -5.19 -3.04 14.86
N ASN A 134 -4.02 -3.49 15.32
CA ASN A 134 -2.76 -3.23 14.63
C ASN A 134 -2.66 -4.03 13.32
N LYS A 135 -3.10 -5.29 13.28
CA LYS A 135 -3.04 -6.13 12.06
C LYS A 135 -3.93 -5.55 10.95
N VAL A 136 -5.12 -5.09 11.29
CA VAL A 136 -6.04 -4.43 10.36
C VAL A 136 -5.41 -3.17 9.76
N LYS A 137 -4.81 -2.32 10.60
CA LYS A 137 -4.10 -1.12 10.14
C LYS A 137 -2.88 -1.47 9.30
N TYR A 138 -2.12 -2.47 9.71
CA TYR A 138 -0.91 -2.89 9.02
C TYR A 138 -1.21 -3.37 7.61
N LYS A 139 -2.27 -4.18 7.44
CA LYS A 139 -2.75 -4.56 6.10
C LYS A 139 -3.10 -3.34 5.24
N ALA A 140 -3.90 -2.43 5.80
CA ALA A 140 -4.32 -1.22 5.08
C ALA A 140 -3.13 -0.33 4.69
N ASP A 141 -2.13 -0.21 5.56
CA ASP A 141 -0.92 0.56 5.29
C ASP A 141 -0.06 -0.09 4.20
N VAL A 142 0.11 -1.41 4.22
CA VAL A 142 0.82 -2.13 3.15
C VAL A 142 0.10 -1.92 1.81
N GLU A 143 -1.22 -2.04 1.79
CA GLU A 143 -2.01 -1.79 0.57
C GLU A 143 -1.87 -0.34 0.08
N LYS A 144 -1.80 0.62 0.99
CA LYS A 144 -1.74 2.06 0.67
C LYS A 144 -0.35 2.53 0.24
N PHE A 145 0.72 1.99 0.83
CA PHE A 145 2.07 2.53 0.70
C PHE A 145 3.08 1.59 0.04
N CYS A 146 2.74 0.31 -0.14
CA CYS A 146 3.65 -0.69 -0.73
C CYS A 146 3.17 -1.23 -2.09
N ILE A 147 1.95 -0.90 -2.52
CA ILE A 147 1.41 -1.31 -3.83
C ILE A 147 1.58 -0.20 -4.87
N TYR A 148 2.02 -0.57 -6.08
CA TYR A 148 2.14 0.35 -7.20
C TYR A 148 0.78 0.60 -7.86
N LYS A 149 0.37 1.88 -7.90
CA LYS A 149 -0.95 2.35 -8.37
C LYS A 149 -2.10 1.77 -7.53
N GLU A 150 -3.32 2.32 -7.63
CA GLU A 150 -4.52 1.87 -6.88
C GLU A 150 -5.05 0.47 -7.33
N SER A 151 -4.14 -0.45 -7.66
CA SER A 151 -4.41 -1.71 -8.36
C SER A 151 -4.85 -2.87 -7.45
N GLY A 152 -5.29 -2.55 -6.22
CA GLY A 152 -6.18 -3.40 -5.44
C GLY A 152 -5.64 -3.89 -4.11
N GLN A 153 -6.47 -4.69 -3.46
CA GLN A 153 -6.21 -5.30 -2.15
C GLN A 153 -5.17 -6.42 -2.24
N LEU A 154 -4.50 -6.67 -1.11
CA LEU A 154 -3.66 -7.84 -0.92
C LEU A 154 -4.52 -9.10 -1.00
N ASP A 155 -4.10 -10.03 -1.83
CA ASP A 155 -4.60 -11.39 -1.84
C ASP A 155 -3.97 -12.13 -0.66
N LEU A 156 -4.81 -12.60 0.27
CA LEU A 156 -4.36 -13.41 1.40
C LEU A 156 -4.45 -14.91 1.11
N GLY A 157 -4.91 -15.30 -0.08
CA GLY A 157 -5.08 -16.68 -0.50
C GLY A 157 -6.21 -17.37 0.27
N SER A 158 -7.32 -17.65 -0.42
CA SER A 158 -8.34 -18.61 0.03
C SER A 158 -7.74 -20.00 0.26
#